data_AF-A0A7Y0DVI1-F1
#
_entry.id   AF-A0A7Y0DVI1-F1
#
_cell.length_a   1.000
_cell.length_b   1.000
_cell.length_c   1.000
_cell.angle_alpha   90.00
_cell.angle_beta   90.00
_cell.angle_gamma   90.00
#
_symmetry.space_group_name_H-M   'P 1'
#
loop_
_entity.id
_entity.type
_entity.pdbx_description
1 polymer ?
#
loop_
_entity_poly.entity_id
_entity_poly.type
_entity_poly.pdbx_seq_one_letter_code
_entity_poly.pdbx_strand_id
1 'polypeptide(L)'
;METIDKIKQQISENPIILYMKGSPKLPNCGFSSQASQALMSCGEPFAYVDILLNPDIRAELPAYANWPTFPQLWVDGELIGGCDIIIEMFQRGELQPLITETAAKYNEADAE
;
A
#
# COMPACT_ATOMS: atom_id res chain seq x y z
N MET A 1 4.75 -14.50 -17.24
CA MET A 1 4.41 -13.12 -16.86
C MET A 1 5.58 -12.61 -16.04
N GLU A 2 6.18 -11.50 -16.44
CA GLU A 2 7.30 -10.96 -15.68
C GLU A 2 6.80 -10.42 -14.34
N THR A 3 7.62 -10.48 -13.30
CA THR A 3 7.24 -10.00 -11.95
C THR A 3 6.83 -8.53 -11.97
N ILE A 4 7.46 -7.73 -12.83
CA ILE A 4 7.10 -6.32 -13.05
C ILE A 4 5.67 -6.18 -13.59
N ASP A 5 5.23 -7.04 -14.50
CA ASP A 5 3.85 -7.00 -15.01
C ASP A 5 2.85 -7.32 -13.90
N LYS A 6 3.17 -8.30 -13.04
CA LYS A 6 2.36 -8.63 -11.86
C LYS A 6 2.27 -7.45 -10.89
N ILE A 7 3.38 -6.75 -10.63
CA ILE A 7 3.40 -5.54 -9.79
C ILE A 7 2.52 -4.44 -10.40
N LYS A 8 2.67 -4.16 -11.70
CA LYS A 8 1.84 -3.17 -12.42
C LYS A 8 0.35 -3.53 -12.34
N GLN A 9 0.02 -4.79 -12.56
CA GLN A 9 -1.36 -5.27 -12.46
C GLN A 9 -1.90 -5.10 -11.03
N GLN A 10 -1.15 -5.49 -10.01
CA GLN A 10 -1.55 -5.30 -8.61
C GLN A 10 -1.82 -3.83 -8.28
N ILE A 11 -0.92 -2.93 -8.69
CA ILE A 11 -1.07 -1.50 -8.45
C ILE A 11 -2.27 -0.92 -9.22
N SER A 12 -2.53 -1.42 -10.43
CA SER A 12 -3.65 -0.95 -11.25
C SER A 12 -5.02 -1.49 -10.80
N GLU A 13 -5.08 -2.72 -10.31
CA GLU A 13 -6.33 -3.37 -9.89
C GLU A 13 -6.72 -3.00 -8.46
N ASN A 14 -5.77 -2.53 -7.65
CA ASN A 14 -5.99 -2.22 -6.25
C ASN A 14 -5.69 -0.73 -6.02
N PRO A 15 -6.73 0.13 -5.95
CA PRO A 15 -6.54 1.57 -5.87
C PRO A 15 -5.85 2.00 -4.58
N ILE A 16 -5.91 1.18 -3.53
CA ILE A 16 -5.15 1.36 -2.30
C ILE A 16 -4.46 0.02 -1.99
N ILE A 17 -3.14 -0.02 -2.08
CA ILE A 17 -2.35 -1.23 -1.85
C ILE A 17 -1.11 -0.98 -1.00
N LEU A 18 -0.90 -1.84 0.01
CA LEU A 18 0.23 -1.80 0.91
C LEU A 18 1.14 -3.02 0.73
N TYR A 19 2.37 -2.80 0.25
CA TYR A 19 3.41 -3.82 0.27
C TYR A 19 4.09 -3.83 1.63
N MET A 20 3.99 -4.93 2.38
CA MET A 20 4.45 -5.00 3.77
C MET A 20 5.10 -6.35 4.10
N LYS A 21 5.74 -6.43 5.26
CA LYS A 21 6.29 -7.68 5.81
C LYS A 21 5.28 -8.29 6.77
N GLY A 22 4.71 -9.44 6.40
CA GLY A 22 3.56 -10.04 7.10
C GLY A 22 2.23 -9.52 6.54
N SER A 23 1.21 -9.51 7.39
CA SER A 23 -0.14 -9.03 7.06
C SER A 23 -0.58 -7.91 8.01
N PRO A 24 -1.62 -7.13 7.68
CA PRO A 24 -2.15 -6.08 8.57
C PRO A 24 -2.55 -6.61 9.96
N LYS A 25 -3.01 -7.87 10.03
CA LYS A 25 -3.39 -8.54 11.29
C LYS A 25 -2.21 -9.19 12.02
N LEU A 26 -1.20 -9.64 11.28
CA LEU A 26 -0.01 -10.31 11.79
C LEU A 26 1.24 -9.73 11.11
N PRO A 27 1.70 -8.53 11.53
CA PRO A 27 2.88 -7.90 10.94
C PRO A 27 4.17 -8.54 11.48
N ASN A 28 5.13 -8.77 10.58
CA ASN A 28 6.44 -9.35 10.92
C ASN A 28 7.54 -8.29 11.08
N CYS A 29 7.17 -7.00 11.09
CA CYS A 29 8.10 -5.88 11.23
C CYS A 29 7.38 -4.69 11.88
N GLY A 30 8.05 -3.98 12.81
CA GLY A 30 7.48 -2.82 13.50
C GLY A 30 7.06 -1.68 12.56
N PHE A 31 7.81 -1.44 11.48
CA PHE A 31 7.44 -0.45 10.46
C PHE A 31 6.19 -0.86 9.68
N SER A 32 6.08 -2.15 9.32
CA SER A 32 4.88 -2.68 8.67
C SER A 32 3.67 -2.60 9.59
N SER A 33 3.84 -2.88 10.88
CA SER A 33 2.78 -2.74 11.89
C SER A 33 2.26 -1.32 12.00
N GLN A 34 3.16 -0.34 12.08
CA GLN A 34 2.80 1.08 12.20
C GLN A 34 2.06 1.57 10.95
N ALA A 35 2.62 1.31 9.76
CA ALA A 35 2.00 1.71 8.50
C ALA A 35 0.62 1.08 8.31
N SER A 36 0.47 -0.23 8.56
CA SER A 36 -0.84 -0.89 8.42
C SER A 36 -1.84 -0.38 9.44
N GLN A 37 -1.41 -0.05 10.65
CA GLN A 37 -2.30 0.46 11.68
C GLN A 37 -2.84 1.86 11.34
N ALA A 38 -1.97 2.77 10.87
CA ALA A 38 -2.40 4.09 10.41
C ALA A 38 -3.42 3.98 9.25
N LEU A 39 -3.17 3.08 8.29
CA LEU A 39 -4.07 2.85 7.17
C LEU A 39 -5.42 2.25 7.61
N MET A 40 -5.39 1.26 8.52
CA MET A 40 -6.61 0.69 9.10
C MET A 40 -7.43 1.73 9.88
N SER A 41 -6.77 2.71 10.52
CA SER A 41 -7.45 3.81 11.21
C SER A 41 -8.17 4.78 10.27
N CYS A 42 -7.88 4.77 8.96
CA CYS A 42 -8.65 5.54 7.98
C CYS A 42 -10.05 4.96 7.72
N GLY A 43 -10.29 3.68 8.05
CA GLY A 43 -11.61 3.06 7.99
C GLY A 43 -12.02 2.50 6.62
N GLU A 44 -11.18 2.63 5.60
CA GLU A 44 -11.45 2.14 4.25
C GLU A 44 -10.76 0.79 3.96
N PRO A 45 -11.31 -0.04 3.06
CA PRO A 45 -10.66 -1.25 2.62
C PRO A 45 -9.40 -0.94 1.80
N PHE A 46 -8.37 -1.77 1.96
CA PHE A 46 -7.16 -1.72 1.15
C PHE A 46 -6.61 -3.13 0.91
N ALA A 47 -5.92 -3.30 -0.21
CA ALA A 47 -5.21 -4.53 -0.52
C ALA A 47 -3.83 -4.55 0.15
N TYR A 48 -3.29 -5.74 0.40
CA TYR A 48 -1.92 -5.86 0.90
C TYR A 48 -1.19 -7.02 0.22
N VAL A 49 0.13 -6.90 0.15
CA VAL A 49 1.01 -7.96 -0.34
C VAL A 49 2.08 -8.22 0.71
N ASP A 50 2.13 -9.46 1.19
CA ASP A 50 3.24 -9.92 2.03
C ASP A 50 4.45 -10.24 1.16
N ILE A 51 5.45 -9.35 1.19
CA ILE A 51 6.70 -9.49 0.44
C ILE A 51 7.64 -10.55 1.01
N LEU A 52 7.35 -11.11 2.19
CA LEU A 52 8.07 -12.28 2.70
C LEU A 52 7.61 -13.56 2.01
N LEU A 53 6.34 -13.62 1.58
CA LEU A 53 5.78 -14.75 0.83
C LEU A 53 5.98 -14.60 -0.68
N ASN A 54 6.32 -13.39 -1.15
CA ASN A 54 6.55 -13.06 -2.55
C ASN A 54 7.98 -12.53 -2.74
N PRO A 55 9.00 -13.42 -2.75
CA PRO A 55 10.41 -13.02 -2.84
C PRO A 55 10.76 -12.36 -4.18
N ASP A 56 10.01 -12.68 -5.24
CA ASP A 56 10.06 -12.05 -6.56
C ASP A 56 9.68 -10.56 -6.46
N ILE A 57 8.53 -10.26 -5.85
CA ILE A 57 8.08 -8.87 -5.64
C ILE A 57 9.08 -8.11 -4.76
N ARG A 58 9.61 -8.76 -3.72
CA ARG A 58 10.62 -8.16 -2.84
C ARG A 58 11.89 -7.74 -3.58
N ALA A 59 12.30 -8.50 -4.59
CA ALA A 59 13.51 -8.22 -5.36
C ALA A 59 13.29 -7.09 -6.38
N GLU A 60 12.15 -7.09 -7.05
CA GLU A 60 11.89 -6.21 -8.20
C GLU A 60 11.20 -4.89 -7.84
N LEU A 61 10.32 -4.88 -6.83
CA LEU A 61 9.54 -3.68 -6.47
C LEU A 61 10.42 -2.48 -6.11
N PRO A 62 11.54 -2.62 -5.35
CA PRO A 62 12.37 -1.46 -5.02
C PRO A 62 12.95 -0.74 -6.24
N ALA A 63 13.32 -1.50 -7.28
CA ALA A 63 13.81 -0.93 -8.53
C ALA A 63 12.68 -0.29 -9.34
N TYR A 64 11.51 -0.93 -9.40
CA TYR A 64 10.32 -0.39 -10.07
C TYR A 64 9.81 0.91 -9.41
N ALA A 65 9.71 0.90 -8.08
CA ALA A 65 9.21 2.02 -7.27
C ALA A 65 10.22 3.18 -7.17
N ASN A 66 11.47 2.97 -7.59
CA ASN A 66 12.60 3.81 -7.25
C ASN A 66 12.66 4.10 -5.73
N TRP A 67 12.32 3.09 -4.90
CA TRP A 67 12.16 3.20 -3.46
C TRP A 67 12.75 1.99 -2.73
N PRO A 68 13.80 2.15 -1.90
CA PRO A 68 14.62 1.02 -1.45
C PRO A 68 14.02 0.21 -0.29
N THR A 69 12.95 0.67 0.36
CA THR A 69 12.49 0.11 1.65
C THR A 69 11.04 -0.36 1.64
N PHE A 70 10.67 -1.13 2.67
CA PHE A 70 9.30 -1.58 2.95
C PHE A 70 8.94 -1.21 4.40
N PRO A 71 7.66 -0.91 4.70
CA PRO A 71 6.48 -0.99 3.83
C PRO A 71 6.44 0.09 2.74
N GLN A 72 5.64 -0.12 1.69
CA GLN A 72 5.36 0.86 0.62
C GLN A 72 3.85 0.97 0.40
N LEU A 73 3.30 2.17 0.56
CA LEU A 73 1.90 2.47 0.27
C LEU A 73 1.78 3.05 -1.15
N TRP A 74 0.88 2.45 -1.92
CA TRP A 74 0.47 2.93 -3.23
C TRP A 74 -1.01 3.31 -3.20
N VAL A 75 -1.34 4.46 -3.77
CA VAL A 75 -2.69 4.98 -3.86
C VAL A 75 -2.90 5.52 -5.27
N ASP A 76 -4.00 5.13 -5.94
CA ASP A 76 -4.35 5.55 -7.31
C ASP A 76 -3.23 5.32 -8.34
N GLY A 77 -2.45 4.26 -8.15
CA GLY A 77 -1.31 3.94 -9.02
C GLY A 77 0.00 4.67 -8.68
N GLU A 78 0.00 5.57 -7.70
CA GLU A 78 1.14 6.38 -7.32
C GLU A 78 1.75 5.93 -5.98
N LEU A 79 3.09 6.00 -5.87
CA LEU A 79 3.79 5.71 -4.62
C LEU A 79 3.65 6.89 -3.66
N ILE A 80 2.98 6.68 -2.54
CA ILE A 80 2.87 7.66 -1.46
C ILE A 80 4.14 7.68 -0.60
N GLY A 81 4.67 6.49 -0.29
CA GLY A 81 5.94 6.36 0.42
C GLY A 81 5.99 5.22 1.42
N GLY A 82 6.98 5.32 2.32
CA GLY A 82 7.24 4.34 3.37
C GLY A 82 6.58 4.64 4.71
N CYS A 83 6.92 3.87 5.74
CA CYS A 83 6.33 3.98 7.07
C CYS A 83 6.33 5.41 7.63
N ASP A 84 7.47 6.10 7.60
CA ASP A 84 7.59 7.43 8.22
C ASP A 84 6.66 8.45 7.55
N ILE A 85 6.57 8.42 6.22
CA ILE A 85 5.67 9.29 5.44
C ILE A 85 4.21 8.97 5.75
N ILE A 86 3.84 7.68 5.80
CA ILE A 86 2.47 7.25 6.12
C ILE A 86 2.07 7.75 7.51
N ILE A 87 2.95 7.60 8.51
CA ILE A 87 2.70 8.07 9.87
C ILE A 87 2.62 9.59 9.93
N GLU A 88 3.51 10.32 9.24
CA GLU A 88 3.47 11.78 9.19
C GLU A 88 2.16 12.28 8.58
N MET A 89 1.76 11.74 7.42
CA MET A 89 0.49 12.08 6.77
C MET A 89 -0.71 11.75 7.66
N PHE A 90 -0.66 10.64 8.40
CA PHE A 90 -1.71 10.31 9.36
C PHE A 90 -1.78 11.31 10.51
N GLN A 91 -0.65 11.68 11.10
CA GLN A 91 -0.57 12.67 12.18
C GLN A 91 -1.02 14.06 11.75
N ARG A 92 -0.76 14.42 10.48
CA ARG A 92 -1.21 15.68 9.87
C ARG A 92 -2.68 15.66 9.45
N GLY A 93 -3.34 14.49 9.48
CA GLY A 93 -4.72 14.32 9.02
C GLY A 93 -4.87 14.35 7.50
N GLU A 94 -3.79 14.14 6.76
CA GLU A 94 -3.75 14.17 5.28
C GLU A 94 -3.94 12.76 4.68
N LEU A 95 -3.58 11.71 5.43
CA LEU A 95 -3.77 10.33 4.97
C LEU A 95 -5.25 9.95 4.86
N GLN A 96 -6.05 10.34 5.85
CA GLN A 96 -7.47 9.98 5.89
C GLN A 96 -8.27 10.50 4.67
N PRO A 97 -8.22 11.79 4.31
CA PRO A 97 -8.94 12.28 3.13
C PRO A 97 -8.45 11.59 1.85
N LEU A 98 -7.13 11.45 1.66
CA LEU A 98 -6.57 10.76 0.50
C LEU A 98 -7.15 9.34 0.33
N ILE A 99 -7.23 8.58 1.42
CA ILE A 99 -7.73 7.20 1.42
C ILE A 99 -9.24 7.16 1.18
N THR A 100 -10.02 8.01 1.87
CA THR A 100 -11.48 8.06 1.71
C THR A 100 -11.89 8.55 0.32
N GLU A 101 -11.23 9.58 -0.22
CA GLU A 101 -11.50 10.09 -1.57
C GLU A 101 -11.18 9.04 -2.63
N THR A 102 -10.06 8.33 -2.48
CA THR A 102 -9.70 7.24 -3.40
C THR A 102 -10.68 6.08 -3.29
N ALA A 103 -11.05 5.67 -2.07
CA ALA A 103 -12.05 4.61 -1.89
C ALA A 103 -13.41 4.99 -2.50
N ALA A 104 -13.88 6.22 -2.31
CA ALA A 104 -15.12 6.72 -2.90
C ALA A 104 -15.08 6.69 -4.44
N LYS A 105 -14.00 7.21 -5.04
CA LYS A 105 -13.78 7.25 -6.50
C LYS A 105 -13.92 5.86 -7.14
N TYR A 106 -13.41 4.82 -6.48
CA TYR A 106 -13.42 3.46 -7.03
C TYR A 106 -14.66 2.65 -6.63
N ASN A 107 -15.29 2.94 -5.49
CA ASN A 107 -16.57 2.34 -5.11
C ASN A 107 -17.72 2.78 -6.03
N GLU A 108 -17.71 4.02 -6.52
CA GLU A 108 -18.71 4.51 -7.49
C GLU A 108 -18.53 3.89 -8.88
N ALA A 109 -17.30 3.56 -9.27
CA ALA A 109 -16.99 2.96 -10.57
C ALA A 109 -17.47 1.50 -10.71
N ASP A 110 -17.63 0.77 -9.60
CA ASP A 110 -18.17 -0.60 -9.57
C ASP A 110 -19.72 -0.63 -9.49
N ALA A 111 -20.38 0.52 -9.33
CA ALA A 111 -21.82 0.65 -9.17
C ALA A 111 -22.59 1.00 -10.47
N GLU A 112 -21.87 1.21 -11.58
CA GLU A 112 -22.40 1.49 -12.93
C GLU A 112 -22.17 0.31 -13.90
#